data_AF-A0A7S1UPC9-F1
#
_entry.id   AF-A0A7S1UPC9-F1
#
_cell.length_a   1.000
_cell.length_b   1.000
_cell.length_c   1.000
_cell.angle_alpha   90.00
_cell.angle_beta   90.00
_cell.angle_gamma   90.00
#
_symmetry.space_group_name_H-M   'P 1'
#
loop_
_entity.id
_entity.type
_entity.pdbx_description
1 polymer ?
#
loop_
_entity_poly.entity_id
_entity_poly.type
_entity_poly.pdbx_seq_one_letter_code
_entity_poly.pdbx_strand_id
1 'polypeptide(L)'
;RTSVSVTAPILPSALLLFGGIMNIRHLDRNVEMEEGGWISLPMAAQTAVRFRALRKNLDRVLLSRLQHGPGTTADNSSGMEDVLQDIVRLLKDSSSTSTAQAIMDMPLSKFLPS
;
A
#
# COMPACT_ATOMS: atom_id res chain seq x y z
N ARG A 1 32.96 -5.95 -10.03
CA ARG A 1 32.20 -4.96 -10.83
C ARG A 1 30.79 -5.51 -11.00
N THR A 2 29.81 -4.94 -10.30
CA THR A 2 28.40 -5.31 -10.45
C THR A 2 27.78 -4.41 -11.51
N SER A 3 27.38 -5.00 -12.63
CA SER A 3 26.58 -4.32 -13.65
C SER A 3 25.12 -4.63 -13.36
N VAL A 4 24.28 -3.60 -13.21
CA VAL A 4 22.83 -3.78 -13.09
C VAL A 4 22.26 -3.61 -14.48
N SER A 5 21.76 -4.70 -15.07
CA SER A 5 21.43 -4.76 -16.49
C SER A 5 20.13 -4.07 -16.87
N VAL A 6 19.16 -3.99 -15.95
CA VAL A 6 17.85 -3.33 -16.18
C VAL A 6 17.39 -2.69 -14.87
N THR A 7 17.07 -1.40 -14.91
CA THR A 7 16.54 -0.65 -13.76
C THR A 7 15.30 0.12 -14.17
N ALA A 8 14.28 0.14 -13.31
CA ALA A 8 13.10 0.99 -13.48
C ALA A 8 12.94 1.89 -12.25
N PRO A 9 12.60 3.18 -12.42
CA PRO A 9 12.27 4.04 -11.28
C PRO A 9 10.97 3.54 -10.63
N ILE A 10 10.96 3.47 -9.31
CA ILE A 10 9.78 3.08 -8.52
C ILE A 10 9.39 4.20 -7.57
N LEU A 11 8.09 4.30 -7.30
CA LEU A 11 7.55 5.23 -6.32
C LEU A 11 7.69 4.66 -4.91
N PRO A 12 7.95 5.50 -3.88
CA PRO A 12 7.98 5.04 -2.48
C PRO A 12 6.68 4.38 -2.04
N SER A 13 5.53 4.83 -2.54
CA SER A 13 4.21 4.22 -2.29
C SER A 13 4.13 2.78 -2.79
N ALA A 14 4.73 2.47 -3.94
CA ALA A 14 4.80 1.12 -4.47
C ALA A 14 5.69 0.22 -3.59
N LEU A 15 6.81 0.74 -3.09
CA LEU A 15 7.66 0.04 -2.14
C LEU A 15 6.92 -0.20 -0.81
N LEU A 16 6.17 0.79 -0.32
CA LEU A 16 5.34 0.66 0.88
C LEU A 16 4.17 -0.31 0.70
N LEU A 17 3.71 -0.61 -0.50
CA LEU A 17 2.64 -1.61 -0.73
C LEU A 17 3.19 -3.02 -0.98
N PHE A 18 4.19 -3.12 -1.86
CA PHE A 18 4.64 -4.41 -2.39
C PHE A 18 6.04 -4.81 -1.93
N GLY A 19 6.77 -3.92 -1.25
CA GLY A 19 8.07 -4.24 -0.65
C GLY A 19 7.95 -5.14 0.57
N GLY A 20 9.10 -5.50 1.15
CA GLY A 20 9.22 -6.44 2.26
C GLY A 20 8.63 -5.97 3.59
N ILE A 21 9.24 -6.42 4.69
CA ILE A 21 8.78 -6.12 6.05
C ILE A 21 8.81 -4.61 6.28
N MET A 22 7.73 -4.08 6.87
CA MET A 22 7.59 -2.67 7.21
C MET A 22 7.64 -2.49 8.73
N ASN A 23 8.66 -1.78 9.21
CA ASN A 23 8.84 -1.42 10.61
C ASN A 23 8.52 0.08 10.81
N ILE A 24 7.48 0.37 11.59
CA ILE A 24 6.98 1.74 11.78
C ILE A 24 7.57 2.30 13.07
N ARG A 25 8.47 3.27 12.94
CA ARG A 25 9.04 4.00 14.07
C ARG A 25 8.19 5.23 14.38
N HIS A 26 7.23 5.04 15.27
CA HIS A 26 6.25 6.07 15.64
C HIS A 26 6.90 7.35 16.19
N LEU A 27 7.92 7.21 17.04
CA LEU A 27 8.61 8.34 17.68
C LEU A 27 9.49 9.12 16.68
N ASP A 28 10.17 8.40 15.79
CA ASP A 28 11.11 8.97 14.83
C ASP A 28 10.42 9.48 13.55
N ARG A 29 9.09 9.31 13.41
CA ARG A 29 8.31 9.62 12.20
C ARG A 29 8.94 9.03 10.94
N ASN A 30 9.37 7.78 11.06
CA ASN A 30 10.14 7.10 10.02
C ASN A 30 9.63 5.67 9.82
N VAL A 31 9.72 5.19 8.59
CA VAL A 31 9.39 3.82 8.23
C VAL A 31 10.62 3.15 7.67
N GLU A 32 11.02 2.04 8.28
CA GLU A 32 12.11 1.20 7.83
C GLU A 32 11.54 0.01 7.05
N MET A 33 12.14 -0.27 5.90
CA MET A 33 11.72 -1.31 4.98
C MET A 33 12.83 -2.36 4.83
N GLU A 34 12.41 -3.61 4.68
CA GLU A 34 13.23 -4.83 4.62
C GLU A 34 13.84 -5.30 5.95
N GLU A 35 14.21 -6.57 5.99
CA GLU A 35 14.87 -7.23 7.11
C GLU A 35 16.32 -6.70 7.23
N GLY A 36 16.50 -5.66 8.03
CA GLY A 36 17.77 -4.93 8.16
C GLY A 36 17.65 -3.41 8.05
N GLY A 37 16.45 -2.88 7.73
CA GLY A 37 16.19 -1.44 7.74
C GLY A 37 16.99 -0.64 6.71
N TRP A 38 17.36 -1.25 5.58
CA TRP A 38 18.21 -0.64 4.57
C TRP A 38 17.55 0.51 3.82
N ILE A 39 16.22 0.54 3.78
CA ILE A 39 15.45 1.61 3.16
C ILE A 39 14.67 2.34 4.23
N SER A 40 14.94 3.64 4.37
CA SER A 40 14.33 4.52 5.37
C SER A 40 13.48 5.58 4.66
N LEU A 41 12.21 5.66 5.01
CA LEU A 41 11.24 6.58 4.41
C LEU A 41 10.65 7.51 5.49
N PRO A 42 10.95 8.83 5.45
CA PRO A 42 10.38 9.78 6.39
C PRO A 42 8.88 9.92 6.13
N MET A 43 8.06 9.60 7.12
CA MET A 43 6.63 9.45 6.96
C MET A 43 5.89 9.56 8.30
N ALA A 44 4.75 10.24 8.30
CA ALA A 44 3.85 10.23 9.45
C ALA A 44 3.40 8.80 9.78
N ALA A 45 3.48 8.42 11.05
CA ALA A 45 3.13 7.07 11.49
C ALA A 45 1.70 6.66 11.11
N GLN A 46 0.77 7.61 11.10
CA GLN A 46 -0.60 7.37 10.64
C GLN A 46 -0.65 6.89 9.19
N THR A 47 0.12 7.52 8.30
CA THR A 47 0.21 7.12 6.89
C THR A 47 0.78 5.71 6.77
N ALA A 48 1.84 5.40 7.50
CA ALA A 48 2.45 4.06 7.51
C ALA A 48 1.46 2.98 7.96
N VAL A 49 0.69 3.27 9.02
CA VAL A 49 -0.35 2.36 9.52
C VAL A 49 -1.45 2.15 8.48
N ARG A 50 -1.84 3.19 7.72
CA ARG A 50 -2.80 3.05 6.61
C ARG A 50 -2.26 2.15 5.51
N PHE A 51 -1.00 2.30 5.10
CA PHE A 51 -0.36 1.38 4.16
C PHE A 51 -0.37 -0.07 4.69
N ARG A 52 -0.13 -0.28 5.99
CA ARG A 52 -0.20 -1.61 6.61
C ARG A 52 -1.61 -2.20 6.55
N ALA A 53 -2.64 -1.40 6.76
CA ALA A 53 -4.03 -1.84 6.62
C ALA A 53 -4.36 -2.17 5.16
N LEU A 54 -3.89 -1.35 4.21
CA LEU A 54 -4.11 -1.56 2.78
C LEU A 54 -3.48 -2.87 2.29
N ARG A 55 -2.27 -3.20 2.75
CA ARG A 55 -1.63 -4.51 2.48
C ARG A 55 -2.50 -5.68 2.92
N LYS A 56 -3.04 -5.64 4.15
CA LYS A 56 -3.91 -6.71 4.66
C LYS A 56 -5.19 -6.86 3.84
N ASN A 57 -5.76 -5.74 3.38
CA ASN A 57 -6.94 -5.78 2.51
C ASN A 57 -6.59 -6.39 1.16
N LEU A 58 -5.44 -6.01 0.58
CA LEU A 58 -4.91 -6.59 -0.66
C LEU A 58 -4.69 -8.10 -0.53
N ASP A 59 -4.08 -8.57 0.57
CA ASP A 59 -3.89 -10.01 0.83
C ASP A 59 -5.22 -10.76 0.87
N ARG A 60 -6.26 -10.17 1.48
CA ARG A 60 -7.62 -10.75 1.49
C ARG A 60 -8.21 -10.82 0.09
N VAL A 61 -8.04 -9.77 -0.72
CA VAL A 61 -8.48 -9.74 -2.12
C VAL A 61 -7.79 -10.86 -2.91
N LEU A 62 -6.47 -10.98 -2.83
CA LEU A 62 -5.72 -12.00 -3.54
C LEU A 62 -6.10 -13.41 -3.08
N LEU A 63 -6.23 -13.64 -1.77
CA LEU A 63 -6.63 -14.93 -1.22
C LEU A 63 -8.03 -15.34 -1.70
N SER A 64 -8.98 -14.40 -1.71
CA SER A 64 -10.32 -14.61 -2.22
C SER A 64 -10.30 -15.00 -3.72
N ARG A 65 -9.46 -14.35 -4.53
CA ARG A 65 -9.29 -14.69 -5.95
C ARG A 65 -8.64 -16.06 -6.16
N LEU A 66 -7.68 -16.44 -5.31
CA LEU A 66 -7.07 -17.78 -5.36
C LEU A 66 -8.09 -18.88 -5.05
N GLN A 67 -9.02 -18.64 -4.12
CA GLN A 67 -10.03 -19.62 -3.70
C GLN A 67 -11.19 -19.78 -4.69
N HIS A 68 -11.62 -18.70 -5.36
CA HIS A 68 -12.81 -18.70 -6.22
C HIS A 68 -12.52 -18.82 -7.72
N GLY A 69 -11.25 -18.85 -8.14
CA GLY A 69 -10.83 -18.98 -9.53
C GLY A 69 -11.05 -17.72 -10.40
N PRO A 70 -10.35 -17.61 -11.54
CA PRO A 70 -10.45 -16.46 -12.43
C PRO A 70 -11.78 -16.51 -13.20
N GLY A 71 -12.79 -15.76 -12.73
CA GLY A 71 -14.08 -15.61 -13.43
C GLY A 71 -15.28 -15.48 -12.51
N THR A 72 -15.15 -15.88 -11.24
CA THR A 72 -16.25 -15.80 -10.28
C THR A 72 -16.30 -14.41 -9.68
N THR A 73 -17.07 -13.51 -10.31
CA THR A 73 -17.52 -12.28 -9.66
C THR A 73 -18.59 -12.66 -8.63
N ALA A 74 -18.18 -13.30 -7.54
CA ALA A 74 -19.08 -13.52 -6.42
C ALA A 74 -19.57 -12.14 -5.93
N ASP A 75 -20.86 -12.06 -5.59
CA ASP A 75 -21.69 -10.87 -5.36
C ASP A 75 -21.19 -9.89 -4.26
N ASN A 76 -19.99 -10.10 -3.71
CA ASN A 76 -19.23 -9.20 -2.85
C ASN A 76 -18.19 -8.36 -3.64
N SER A 77 -18.32 -8.31 -4.96
CA SER A 77 -17.38 -7.68 -5.89
C SER A 77 -17.28 -6.16 -5.75
N SER A 78 -18.31 -5.48 -5.22
CA SER A 78 -18.31 -4.02 -5.05
C SER A 78 -17.22 -3.54 -4.08
N GLY A 79 -17.22 -4.04 -2.85
CA GLY A 79 -16.24 -3.62 -1.84
C GLY A 79 -14.80 -4.04 -2.18
N MET A 80 -14.63 -5.11 -2.95
CA MET A 80 -13.32 -5.61 -3.34
C MET A 80 -12.74 -4.86 -4.55
N GLU A 81 -13.59 -4.49 -5.50
CA GLU A 81 -13.23 -3.60 -6.61
C GLU A 81 -12.90 -2.20 -6.09
N ASP A 82 -13.64 -1.69 -5.09
CA ASP A 82 -13.36 -0.39 -4.46
C ASP A 82 -11.94 -0.34 -3.85
N VAL A 83 -11.51 -1.41 -3.17
CA VAL A 83 -10.14 -1.51 -2.62
C VAL A 83 -9.09 -1.47 -3.73
N LEU A 84 -9.33 -2.17 -4.85
CA LEU A 84 -8.41 -2.15 -5.99
C LEU A 84 -8.38 -0.77 -6.65
N GLN A 85 -9.53 -0.13 -6.83
CA GLN A 85 -9.63 1.23 -7.36
C GLN A 85 -8.91 2.24 -6.46
N ASP A 86 -9.02 2.11 -5.14
CA ASP A 86 -8.30 2.95 -4.19
C ASP A 86 -6.79 2.73 -4.24
N ILE A 87 -6.31 1.49 -4.40
CA ILE A 87 -4.88 1.20 -4.61
C ILE A 87 -4.40 1.83 -5.93
N VAL A 88 -5.16 1.67 -7.01
CA VAL A 88 -4.81 2.23 -8.32
C VAL A 88 -4.80 3.76 -8.28
N ARG A 89 -5.78 4.39 -7.62
CA ARG A 89 -5.79 5.84 -7.38
C ARG A 89 -4.59 6.28 -6.57
N LEU A 90 -4.28 5.60 -5.46
CA LEU A 90 -3.12 5.91 -4.63
C LEU A 90 -1.81 5.85 -5.43
N LEU A 91 -1.65 4.86 -6.30
CA LEU A 91 -0.48 4.72 -7.16
C LEU A 91 -0.44 5.80 -8.25
N LYS A 92 -1.58 6.13 -8.87
CA LYS A 92 -1.69 7.21 -9.88
C LYS A 92 -1.44 8.59 -9.28
N ASP A 93 -2.07 8.91 -8.15
CA ASP A 93 -1.95 10.20 -7.48
C ASP A 93 -0.54 10.42 -6.92
N SER A 94 0.17 9.34 -6.55
CA SER A 94 1.57 9.44 -6.14
C SER A 94 2.54 9.79 -7.28
N SER A 95 2.10 9.73 -8.56
CA SER A 95 2.85 10.27 -9.70
C SER A 95 2.70 11.80 -9.85
N SER A 96 1.70 12.40 -9.19
CA SER A 96 1.42 13.83 -9.17
C SER A 96 1.60 14.40 -7.75
N THR A 97 2.84 14.54 -7.31
CA THR A 97 3.35 15.48 -6.29
C THR A 97 2.34 16.15 -5.32
N SER A 98 1.55 15.42 -4.50
CA SER A 98 0.86 15.99 -3.32
C SER A 98 0.20 14.92 -2.42
N THR A 99 0.99 14.03 -1.82
CA THR A 99 0.49 12.86 -1.08
C THR A 99 0.12 13.10 0.39
N ALA A 100 0.51 14.22 1.00
CA ALA A 100 0.15 14.51 2.39
C ALA A 100 -1.30 14.97 2.53
N GLN A 101 -1.84 15.72 1.56
CA GLN A 101 -3.17 16.31 1.63
C GLN A 101 -4.28 15.26 1.40
N ALA A 102 -4.18 14.47 0.33
CA ALA A 102 -5.25 13.53 -0.07
C ALA A 102 -5.50 12.42 0.96
N ILE A 103 -4.46 12.01 1.70
CA ILE A 103 -4.59 11.05 2.79
C ILE A 103 -5.21 11.72 4.03
N MET A 104 -4.94 13.00 4.30
CA MET A 104 -5.56 13.72 5.42
C MET A 104 -7.06 13.94 5.23
N ASP A 105 -7.55 14.08 3.99
CA ASP A 105 -8.96 14.37 3.70
C ASP A 105 -9.90 13.14 3.65
N MET A 106 -9.39 11.91 3.79
CA MET A 106 -10.25 10.72 3.76
C MET A 106 -10.84 10.37 5.13
N PRO A 107 -12.17 10.16 5.22
CA PRO A 107 -12.83 9.81 6.47
C PRO A 107 -12.44 8.42 6.97
N LEU A 108 -12.13 8.33 8.26
CA LEU A 108 -11.67 7.11 8.95
C LEU A 108 -12.67 5.94 8.88
N SER A 109 -13.95 6.23 8.64
CA SER A 109 -15.02 5.24 8.50
C SER A 109 -14.86 4.29 7.30
N LYS A 110 -14.05 4.65 6.30
CA LYS A 110 -13.74 3.76 5.17
C LYS A 110 -12.72 2.66 5.51
N PHE A 111 -12.00 2.81 6.62
CA PHE A 111 -10.88 1.93 6.97
C PHE A 111 -11.15 1.00 8.16
N LEU A 112 -12.32 1.13 8.80
CA LEU A 112 -12.78 0.25 9.86
C LEU A 112 -14.01 -0.52 9.37
N PRO A 113 -14.06 -1.85 9.51
CA PRO A 113 -15.31 -2.58 9.28
C PRO A 113 -16.33 -2.18 10.36
N SER A 114 -17.58 -1.99 9.94
CA SER A 114 -18.72 -1.84 10.85
C SER A 114 -18.99 -3.13 11.63
#